data_AF-A0A1I1WY14-F1
#
_entry.id   AF-A0A1I1WY14-F1
#
_cell.length_a   1.000
_cell.length_b   1.000
_cell.length_c   1.000
_cell.angle_alpha   90.00
_cell.angle_beta   90.00
_cell.angle_gamma   90.00
#
_symmetry.space_group_name_H-M   'P 1'
#
loop_
_entity.id
_entity.type
_entity.pdbx_description
1 polymer ?
#
loop_
_entity_poly.entity_id
_entity_poly.type
_entity_poly.pdbx_seq_one_letter_code
_entity_poly.pdbx_strand_id
1 'polypeptide(L)'
;MKFTTKIAMLLVAITLPVTALLHTTADAASMSADAKRAKIVSTALKLKGKVNYVSWQNRQEKRAPYATDCSGFTALVYRLADVGVKLVNRDDDDQAKVGTKVGYGNFKKGDLLFFWNSGSKNHSDVGHVGIYVGDGKMIHNASPSKDVIVSSINSSYYKERFIVGRRVIK
;
A
#
# COMPACT_ATOMS: atom_id res chain seq x y z
N MET A 1 -90.68 -18.88 2.58
CA MET A 1 -89.49 -19.03 3.44
C MET A 1 -88.40 -19.66 2.58
N LYS A 2 -87.44 -18.90 2.02
CA LYS A 2 -86.04 -18.72 2.52
C LYS A 2 -85.52 -19.98 3.27
N PHE A 3 -84.41 -20.64 2.95
CA PHE A 3 -83.10 -20.15 2.51
C PHE A 3 -82.33 -21.19 1.66
N THR A 4 -81.53 -20.62 0.76
CA THR A 4 -80.41 -21.17 -0.01
C THR A 4 -79.23 -21.62 0.86
N THR A 5 -78.48 -22.65 0.43
CA THR A 5 -77.03 -22.70 0.67
C THR A 5 -76.31 -23.34 -0.53
N LYS A 6 -75.57 -22.51 -1.28
CA LYS A 6 -74.62 -22.95 -2.31
C LYS A 6 -73.30 -23.32 -1.64
N ILE A 7 -72.74 -24.46 -2.01
CA ILE A 7 -71.40 -24.90 -1.57
C ILE A 7 -70.37 -24.08 -2.35
N ALA A 8 -69.60 -23.24 -1.65
CA ALA A 8 -68.47 -22.52 -2.21
C ALA A 8 -67.21 -23.40 -2.11
N MET A 9 -66.68 -23.83 -3.26
CA MET A 9 -65.32 -24.38 -3.35
C MET A 9 -64.31 -23.24 -3.22
N LEU A 10 -63.58 -23.21 -2.11
CA LEU A 10 -62.48 -22.30 -1.87
C LEU A 10 -61.21 -22.84 -2.53
N LEU A 11 -60.88 -22.36 -3.75
CA LEU A 11 -59.54 -22.53 -4.32
C LEU A 11 -58.59 -21.54 -3.63
N VAL A 12 -57.68 -22.07 -2.81
CA VAL A 12 -56.56 -21.29 -2.25
C VAL A 12 -55.47 -21.21 -3.32
N ALA A 13 -55.37 -20.06 -3.99
CA ALA A 13 -54.24 -19.73 -4.84
C ALA A 13 -53.02 -19.42 -3.95
N ILE A 14 -52.11 -20.38 -3.82
CA ILE A 14 -50.82 -20.18 -3.15
C ILE A 14 -49.92 -19.42 -4.13
N THR A 15 -49.83 -18.11 -3.99
CA THR A 15 -48.81 -17.31 -4.67
C THR A 15 -47.47 -17.57 -4.00
N LEU A 16 -46.62 -18.37 -4.64
CA LEU A 16 -45.22 -18.50 -4.23
C LEU A 16 -44.51 -17.16 -4.49
N PRO A 17 -43.80 -16.56 -3.51
CA PRO A 17 -42.92 -15.47 -3.81
C PRO A 17 -41.76 -16.01 -4.66
N VAL A 18 -41.57 -15.37 -5.81
CA VAL A 18 -40.41 -15.57 -6.68
C VAL A 18 -39.16 -15.21 -5.89
N THR A 19 -38.43 -16.21 -5.40
CA THR A 19 -37.06 -16.01 -4.92
C THR A 19 -36.19 -15.86 -6.16
N ALA A 20 -36.02 -14.61 -6.59
CA ALA A 20 -34.96 -14.28 -7.52
C ALA A 20 -33.64 -14.73 -6.87
N LEU A 21 -33.03 -15.80 -7.40
CA LEU A 21 -31.63 -16.07 -7.13
C LEU A 21 -30.87 -14.82 -7.55
N LEU A 22 -30.40 -14.03 -6.58
CA LEU A 22 -29.24 -13.20 -6.82
C LEU A 22 -28.13 -14.16 -7.22
N HIS A 23 -27.87 -14.28 -8.52
CA HIS A 23 -26.55 -14.61 -8.99
C HIS A 23 -25.66 -13.48 -8.50
N THR A 24 -25.10 -13.66 -7.31
CA THR A 24 -23.95 -12.88 -6.88
C THR A 24 -22.87 -13.32 -7.86
N THR A 25 -22.63 -12.49 -8.88
CA THR A 25 -21.49 -12.68 -9.74
C THR A 25 -20.29 -12.83 -8.83
N ALA A 26 -19.51 -13.87 -9.08
CA ALA A 26 -18.22 -14.10 -8.49
C ALA A 26 -17.23 -13.01 -8.96
N ASP A 27 -17.49 -11.75 -8.61
CA ASP A 27 -16.47 -10.73 -8.52
C ASP A 27 -15.79 -10.92 -7.15
N ALA A 28 -14.88 -11.89 -7.12
CA ALA A 28 -13.87 -11.91 -6.08
C ALA A 28 -13.14 -10.55 -6.11
N ALA A 29 -13.45 -9.74 -5.10
CA ALA A 29 -13.06 -8.35 -4.93
C ALA A 29 -11.59 -8.07 -5.29
N SER A 30 -11.36 -7.40 -6.42
CA SER A 30 -10.11 -6.66 -6.62
C SER A 30 -10.10 -5.50 -5.62
N MET A 31 -9.16 -5.53 -4.66
CA MET A 31 -9.01 -4.44 -3.69
C MET A 31 -8.95 -3.08 -4.40
N SER A 32 -9.70 -2.09 -3.90
CA SER A 32 -9.61 -0.72 -4.40
C SER A 32 -8.19 -0.15 -4.23
N ALA A 33 -7.84 0.85 -5.05
CA ALA A 33 -6.54 1.49 -4.99
C ALA A 33 -6.24 2.06 -3.59
N ASP A 34 -7.24 2.65 -2.93
CA ASP A 34 -7.11 3.15 -1.55
C ASP A 34 -6.91 2.04 -0.53
N ALA A 35 -7.62 0.92 -0.67
CA ALA A 35 -7.42 -0.24 0.21
C ALA A 35 -6.00 -0.81 0.06
N LYS A 36 -5.47 -0.88 -1.16
CA LYS A 36 -4.08 -1.31 -1.43
C LYS A 36 -3.08 -0.35 -0.79
N ARG A 37 -3.25 0.97 -0.99
CA ARG A 37 -2.42 2.02 -0.37
C ARG A 37 -2.44 1.94 1.16
N ALA A 38 -3.62 1.77 1.76
CA ALA A 38 -3.77 1.61 3.20
C ALA A 38 -3.07 0.34 3.72
N LYS A 39 -3.17 -0.78 3.00
CA LYS A 39 -2.50 -2.04 3.35
C LYS A 39 -0.97 -1.90 3.30
N ILE A 40 -0.42 -1.19 2.29
CA ILE A 40 1.01 -0.86 2.20
C ILE A 40 1.46 -0.08 3.45
N VAL A 41 0.77 1.02 3.78
CA VAL A 41 1.13 1.86 4.94
C VAL A 41 1.01 1.09 6.25
N SER A 42 -0.08 0.34 6.44
CA SER A 42 -0.27 -0.49 7.64
C SER A 42 0.84 -1.53 7.79
N THR A 43 1.24 -2.16 6.67
CA THR A 43 2.34 -3.14 6.66
C THR A 43 3.66 -2.50 7.04
N ALA A 44 3.98 -1.35 6.46
CA ALA A 44 5.19 -0.60 6.80
C ALA A 44 5.26 -0.24 8.28
N LEU A 45 4.16 0.27 8.85
CA LEU A 45 4.09 0.62 10.27
C LEU A 45 4.29 -0.59 11.18
N LYS A 46 3.74 -1.76 10.83
CA LYS A 46 3.92 -3.01 11.59
C LYS A 46 5.34 -3.55 11.59
N LEU A 47 6.18 -3.12 10.65
CA LEU A 47 7.60 -3.47 10.54
C LEU A 47 8.52 -2.56 11.35
N LYS A 48 8.00 -1.44 11.88
CA LYS A 48 8.75 -0.58 12.80
C LYS A 48 9.20 -1.40 14.02
N GLY A 49 10.50 -1.37 14.32
CA GLY A 49 11.10 -2.16 15.40
C GLY A 49 11.27 -3.65 15.10
N LYS A 50 11.05 -4.10 13.85
CA LYS A 50 11.24 -5.50 13.41
C LYS A 50 12.19 -5.66 12.23
N VAL A 51 12.73 -4.55 11.74
CA VAL A 51 13.64 -4.49 10.60
C VAL A 51 14.83 -3.64 11.03
N ASN A 52 16.02 -4.21 10.91
CA ASN A 52 17.27 -3.52 11.20
C ASN A 52 17.89 -2.99 9.91
N TYR A 53 18.57 -1.85 9.98
CA TYR A 53 19.32 -1.31 8.87
C TYR A 53 20.61 -2.10 8.64
N VAL A 54 20.83 -2.55 7.40
CA VAL A 54 22.12 -3.09 6.93
C VAL A 54 22.40 -2.57 5.53
N SER A 55 23.67 -2.54 5.12
CA SER A 55 24.01 -2.16 3.74
C SER A 55 23.44 -3.14 2.72
N TRP A 56 23.37 -2.70 1.46
CA TRP A 56 22.93 -3.50 0.31
C TRP A 56 23.45 -4.94 0.31
N GLN A 57 24.75 -5.11 0.54
CA GLN A 57 25.44 -6.40 0.46
C GLN A 57 25.01 -7.38 1.55
N ASN A 58 24.44 -6.90 2.65
CA ASN A 58 24.14 -7.67 3.85
C ASN A 58 22.65 -7.94 4.06
N ARG A 59 21.81 -7.64 3.06
CA ARG A 59 20.34 -7.74 3.17
C ARG A 59 19.85 -9.17 3.40
N GLN A 60 18.90 -9.32 4.31
CA GLN A 60 18.16 -10.55 4.57
C GLN A 60 16.67 -10.19 4.74
N GLU A 61 15.90 -10.36 3.66
CA GLU A 61 14.48 -9.95 3.66
C GLU A 61 13.51 -11.12 3.49
N LYS A 62 14.00 -12.33 3.28
CA LYS A 62 13.17 -13.50 2.94
C LYS A 62 12.42 -14.06 4.16
N ARG A 63 13.01 -13.96 5.35
CA ARG A 63 12.52 -14.48 6.64
C ARG A 63 12.88 -13.50 7.76
N ALA A 64 12.20 -13.56 8.90
CA ALA A 64 12.56 -12.76 10.08
C ALA A 64 13.74 -13.39 10.85
N PRO A 65 14.52 -12.62 11.64
CA PRO A 65 14.47 -11.16 11.78
C PRO A 65 14.95 -10.46 10.50
N TYR A 66 14.18 -9.47 10.01
CA TYR A 66 14.49 -8.82 8.74
C TYR A 66 15.64 -7.81 8.89
N ALA A 67 16.53 -7.77 7.90
CA ALA A 67 17.63 -6.81 7.84
C ALA A 67 17.76 -6.26 6.42
N THR A 68 17.66 -4.95 6.24
CA THR A 68 17.81 -4.31 4.93
C THR A 68 18.09 -2.82 5.04
N ASP A 69 18.53 -2.15 3.98
CA ASP A 69 18.56 -0.68 3.88
C ASP A 69 17.17 -0.09 3.50
N CYS A 70 17.14 1.15 3.00
CA CYS A 70 15.94 1.89 2.60
C CYS A 70 15.15 1.26 1.43
N SER A 71 15.78 0.90 0.32
CA SER A 71 15.08 0.36 -0.86
C SER A 71 14.73 -1.12 -0.73
N GLY A 72 15.49 -1.89 0.05
CA GLY A 72 15.04 -3.23 0.41
C GLY A 72 13.89 -3.18 1.43
N PHE A 73 13.80 -2.17 2.30
CA PHE A 73 12.63 -1.99 3.16
C PHE A 73 11.35 -1.73 2.36
N THR A 74 11.38 -0.86 1.34
CA THR A 74 10.21 -0.63 0.48
C THR A 74 9.81 -1.91 -0.28
N ALA A 75 10.79 -2.66 -0.82
CA ALA A 75 10.55 -3.94 -1.48
C ALA A 75 9.92 -4.98 -0.53
N LEU A 76 10.44 -5.09 0.70
CA LEU A 76 9.90 -5.93 1.76
C LEU A 76 8.45 -5.56 2.10
N VAL A 77 8.16 -4.27 2.25
CA VAL A 77 6.79 -3.79 2.52
C VAL A 77 5.84 -4.21 1.41
N TYR A 78 6.18 -3.96 0.14
CA TYR A 78 5.30 -4.33 -0.98
C TYR A 78 5.08 -5.84 -1.07
N ARG A 79 6.14 -6.62 -0.83
CA ARG A 79 6.06 -8.09 -0.80
C ARG A 79 5.11 -8.60 0.29
N LEU A 80 5.23 -8.07 1.52
CA LEU A 80 4.41 -8.50 2.66
C LEU A 80 2.99 -7.93 2.61
N ALA A 81 2.81 -6.74 2.03
CA ALA A 81 1.50 -6.15 1.85
C ALA A 81 0.66 -6.95 0.86
N ASP A 82 1.27 -7.69 -0.07
CA ASP A 82 0.61 -8.60 -1.01
C ASP A 82 -0.68 -8.01 -1.61
N VAL A 83 -0.51 -6.89 -2.33
CA VAL A 83 -1.58 -6.09 -2.93
C VAL A 83 -1.72 -6.32 -4.44
N GLY A 84 -1.14 -7.41 -4.94
CA GLY A 84 -1.09 -7.72 -6.38
C GLY A 84 -0.04 -6.92 -7.16
N VAL A 85 0.81 -6.14 -6.50
CA VAL A 85 1.95 -5.43 -7.10
C VAL A 85 3.20 -5.69 -6.27
N LYS A 86 4.30 -6.04 -6.93
CA LYS A 86 5.61 -6.28 -6.30
C LYS A 86 6.62 -5.26 -6.82
N LEU A 87 7.37 -4.64 -5.92
CA LEU A 87 8.57 -3.90 -6.27
C LEU A 87 9.71 -4.91 -6.47
N VAL A 88 9.96 -5.27 -7.73
CA VAL A 88 11.06 -6.20 -8.09
C VAL A 88 12.43 -5.52 -8.06
N ASN A 89 12.44 -4.21 -8.28
CA ASN A 89 13.64 -3.37 -8.25
C ASN A 89 14.12 -3.26 -6.82
N ARG A 90 15.35 -3.71 -6.60
CA ARG A 90 15.95 -3.80 -5.27
C ARG A 90 16.64 -2.49 -4.90
N ASP A 91 17.12 -1.72 -5.89
CA ASP A 91 17.80 -0.42 -5.80
C ASP A 91 16.80 0.75 -5.81
N ASP A 92 17.13 1.80 -5.08
CA ASP A 92 16.34 3.03 -5.01
C ASP A 92 16.35 3.81 -6.33
N ASP A 93 17.48 3.88 -7.04
CA ASP A 93 17.57 4.48 -8.38
C ASP A 93 16.57 3.85 -9.37
N ASP A 94 16.39 2.53 -9.28
CA ASP A 94 15.50 1.80 -10.16
C ASP A 94 14.04 1.87 -9.70
N GLN A 95 13.79 1.83 -8.38
CA GLN A 95 12.46 2.12 -7.85
C GLN A 95 12.02 3.57 -8.19
N ALA A 96 12.96 4.50 -8.30
CA ALA A 96 12.68 5.87 -8.70
C ALA A 96 12.27 6.00 -10.18
N LYS A 97 12.21 4.91 -10.96
CA LYS A 97 11.73 4.87 -12.35
C LYS A 97 10.35 4.20 -12.48
N VAL A 98 9.86 3.52 -11.45
CA VAL A 98 8.58 2.79 -11.53
C VAL A 98 7.37 3.68 -11.29
N GLY A 99 6.21 3.29 -11.83
CA GLY A 99 4.95 4.00 -11.61
C GLY A 99 4.91 5.42 -12.20
N THR A 100 3.95 6.23 -11.74
CA THR A 100 3.73 7.60 -12.22
C THR A 100 4.50 8.60 -11.36
N LYS A 101 5.14 9.61 -11.99
CA LYS A 101 5.78 10.72 -11.29
C LYS A 101 4.77 11.53 -10.48
N VAL A 102 5.14 11.92 -9.28
CA VAL A 102 4.36 12.76 -8.36
C VAL A 102 5.25 13.89 -7.88
N GLY A 103 4.79 15.13 -8.09
CA GLY A 103 5.44 16.33 -7.57
C GLY A 103 5.25 16.50 -6.07
N TYR A 104 6.11 17.32 -5.45
CA TYR A 104 6.04 17.58 -4.02
C TYR A 104 4.66 18.10 -3.60
N GLY A 105 4.13 17.59 -2.49
CA GLY A 105 2.81 17.96 -1.96
C GLY A 105 1.61 17.22 -2.58
N ASN A 106 1.76 16.60 -3.75
CA ASN A 106 0.69 15.85 -4.42
C ASN A 106 0.64 14.37 -4.02
N PHE A 107 1.18 14.04 -2.85
CA PHE A 107 1.39 12.67 -2.39
C PHE A 107 0.10 12.02 -1.89
N LYS A 108 -0.06 10.75 -2.23
CA LYS A 108 -1.05 9.84 -1.65
C LYS A 108 -0.33 8.82 -0.78
N LYS A 109 -1.01 8.31 0.25
CA LYS A 109 -0.50 7.24 1.12
C LYS A 109 0.05 6.09 0.28
N GLY A 110 1.23 5.58 0.59
CA GLY A 110 1.87 4.51 -0.18
C GLY A 110 2.73 4.97 -1.37
N ASP A 111 2.69 6.25 -1.76
CA ASP A 111 3.65 6.80 -2.73
C ASP A 111 5.09 6.65 -2.18
N LEU A 112 6.02 6.27 -3.05
CA LEU A 112 7.45 6.23 -2.74
C LEU A 112 8.04 7.62 -2.91
N LEU A 113 8.84 8.08 -1.96
CA LEU A 113 9.49 9.39 -1.99
C LEU A 113 10.99 9.18 -2.05
N PHE A 114 11.63 9.79 -3.05
CA PHE A 114 13.05 9.62 -3.34
C PHE A 114 13.82 10.91 -3.07
N PHE A 115 14.99 10.75 -2.47
CA PHE A 115 15.83 11.85 -2.02
C PHE A 115 17.30 11.60 -2.40
N TRP A 116 18.06 12.68 -2.61
CA TRP A 116 19.52 12.57 -2.66
C TRP A 116 20.10 12.52 -1.24
N ASN A 117 21.30 11.96 -1.09
CA ASN A 117 22.01 11.93 0.18
C ASN A 117 23.46 12.45 0.00
N SER A 118 24.20 12.65 1.10
CA SER A 118 25.57 13.16 1.02
C SER A 118 26.59 12.19 0.39
N GLY A 119 26.23 10.92 0.18
CA GLY A 119 27.01 9.94 -0.58
C GLY A 119 26.63 9.84 -2.06
N SER A 120 25.57 10.53 -2.50
CA SER A 120 25.18 10.64 -3.91
C SER A 120 26.28 11.38 -4.69
N LYS A 121 26.59 10.93 -5.91
CA LYS A 121 27.63 11.60 -6.74
C LYS A 121 27.19 13.01 -7.12
N ASN A 122 25.89 13.21 -7.33
CA ASN A 122 25.25 14.51 -7.55
C ASN A 122 23.90 14.61 -6.81
N HIS A 123 23.35 15.83 -6.66
CA HIS A 123 22.02 16.06 -6.06
C HIS A 123 20.83 15.51 -6.90
N SER A 124 21.13 14.98 -8.08
CA SER A 124 20.17 14.32 -8.97
C SER A 124 20.10 12.80 -8.75
N ASP A 125 21.11 12.22 -8.09
CA ASP A 125 21.21 10.77 -7.90
C ASP A 125 20.44 10.37 -6.65
N VAL A 126 19.61 9.34 -6.79
CA VAL A 126 18.83 8.83 -5.67
C VAL A 126 19.78 8.17 -4.69
N GLY A 127 19.68 8.55 -3.42
CA GLY A 127 20.43 7.91 -2.34
C GLY A 127 19.56 7.51 -1.17
N HIS A 128 18.25 7.77 -1.21
CA HIS A 128 17.34 7.38 -0.16
C HIS A 128 15.90 7.28 -0.67
N VAL A 129 15.14 6.35 -0.08
CA VAL A 129 13.70 6.18 -0.34
C VAL A 129 12.90 5.98 0.94
N GLY A 130 11.68 6.52 0.96
CA GLY A 130 10.67 6.27 1.99
C GLY A 130 9.28 6.08 1.41
N ILE A 131 8.34 5.63 2.23
CA ILE A 131 6.92 5.46 1.87
C ILE A 131 6.12 6.57 2.55
N TYR A 132 5.38 7.36 1.79
CA TYR A 132 4.50 8.39 2.35
C TYR A 132 3.36 7.74 3.15
N VAL A 133 3.18 8.15 4.41
CA VAL A 133 2.16 7.59 5.31
C VAL A 133 0.98 8.54 5.56
N GLY A 134 1.00 9.74 4.96
CA GLY A 134 0.03 10.80 5.22
C GLY A 134 0.61 11.90 6.10
N ASP A 135 -0.13 13.00 6.24
CA ASP A 135 0.11 14.08 7.20
C ASP A 135 1.53 14.66 7.16
N GLY A 136 2.11 14.77 5.96
CA GLY A 136 3.47 15.28 5.77
C GLY A 136 4.54 14.35 6.36
N LYS A 137 4.26 13.04 6.49
CA LYS A 137 5.19 12.06 7.05
C LYS A 137 5.48 10.91 6.09
N MET A 138 6.66 10.34 6.25
CA MET A 138 7.06 9.10 5.60
C MET A 138 7.63 8.11 6.61
N ILE A 139 7.51 6.82 6.30
CA ILE A 139 8.21 5.74 6.99
C ILE A 139 9.34 5.22 6.10
N HIS A 140 10.50 4.97 6.69
CA HIS A 140 11.69 4.53 5.98
C HIS A 140 12.65 3.84 6.93
N ASN A 141 13.49 2.94 6.41
CA ASN A 141 14.64 2.45 7.13
C ASN A 141 15.79 3.45 6.96
N ALA A 142 16.11 4.20 8.01
CA ALA A 142 16.81 5.48 7.89
C ALA A 142 18.33 5.37 7.87
N SER A 143 18.90 4.62 8.80
CA SER A 143 20.35 4.49 8.99
C SER A 143 20.65 3.39 10.01
N PRO A 144 21.91 2.90 10.08
CA PRO A 144 22.36 1.92 11.09
C PRO A 144 22.04 2.30 12.54
N SER A 145 21.93 3.59 12.84
CA SER A 145 21.67 4.11 14.18
C SER A 145 20.18 4.36 14.50
N LYS A 146 19.30 4.25 13.51
CA LYS A 146 17.88 4.65 13.66
C LYS A 146 16.91 3.56 13.24
N ASP A 147 17.32 2.66 12.35
CA ASP A 147 16.45 1.64 11.74
C ASP A 147 15.18 2.27 11.14
N VAL A 148 14.05 1.57 11.22
CA VAL A 148 12.77 2.03 10.70
C VAL A 148 12.16 3.11 11.60
N ILE A 149 12.03 4.32 11.06
CA ILE A 149 11.41 5.46 11.73
C ILE A 149 10.36 6.14 10.86
N VAL A 150 9.56 7.00 11.51
CA VAL A 150 8.65 7.91 10.82
C VAL A 150 9.23 9.32 10.93
N SER A 151 9.40 9.98 9.78
CA SER A 151 10.01 11.29 9.66
C SER A 151 9.06 12.28 8.99
N SER A 152 9.18 13.57 9.35
CA SER A 152 8.47 14.66 8.66
C SER A 152 9.17 15.00 7.34
N ILE A 153 8.45 14.92 6.21
CA ILE A 153 8.99 15.29 4.90
C ILE A 153 9.13 16.80 4.72
N ASN A 154 8.49 17.57 5.60
CA ASN A 154 8.54 19.03 5.63
C ASN A 154 9.75 19.56 6.41
N SER A 155 10.54 18.70 7.07
CA SER A 155 11.82 19.12 7.65
C SER A 155 12.76 19.61 6.54
N SER A 156 13.61 20.61 6.85
CA SER A 156 14.55 21.17 5.88
C SER A 156 15.38 20.08 5.22
N TYR A 157 15.84 19.09 6.00
CA TYR A 157 16.60 17.95 5.49
C TYR A 157 15.92 17.25 4.31
N TYR A 158 14.67 16.78 4.48
CA TYR A 158 13.96 16.03 3.44
C TYR A 158 13.40 16.94 2.35
N LYS A 159 12.99 18.16 2.69
CA LYS A 159 12.45 19.12 1.73
C LYS A 159 13.51 19.55 0.71
N GLU A 160 14.72 19.85 1.15
CA GLU A 160 15.86 20.21 0.27
C GLU A 160 16.37 19.02 -0.54
N ARG A 161 16.17 17.79 -0.03
CA ARG A 161 16.69 16.57 -0.64
C ARG A 161 15.74 15.88 -1.61
N PHE A 162 14.50 16.34 -1.70
CA PHE A 162 13.49 15.68 -2.50
C PHE A 162 13.84 15.72 -4.00
N ILE A 163 13.81 14.55 -4.64
CA ILE A 163 14.01 14.40 -6.08
C ILE A 163 12.66 14.20 -6.77
N VAL A 164 11.93 13.14 -6.38
CA VAL A 164 10.70 12.73 -7.07
C VAL A 164 9.84 11.84 -6.18
N GLY A 165 8.52 11.92 -6.33
CA GLY A 165 7.59 10.93 -5.80
C GLY A 165 7.18 9.93 -6.88
N ARG A 166 6.95 8.67 -6.53
CA ARG A 166 6.43 7.64 -7.44
C ARG A 166 5.17 6.99 -6.90
N ARG A 167 4.10 7.06 -7.69
CA ARG A 167 2.83 6.38 -7.43
C ARG A 167 2.80 5.06 -8.18
N VAL A 168 2.96 3.98 -7.43
CA VAL A 168 2.94 2.61 -7.96
C VAL A 168 1.51 2.06 -8.05
N ILE A 169 0.69 2.36 -7.05
CA ILE A 169 -0.74 1.98 -7.02
C ILE A 169 -1.56 3.12 -7.62
N LYS A 170 -2.09 2.89 -8.83
CA LYS A 170 -3.00 3.82 -9.54
C LYS A 170 -4.37 3.81 -8.86
#